data_AF-X0SMC5-F1
#
_entry.id   AF-X0SMC5-F1
#
_cell.length_a   1.000
_cell.length_b   1.000
_cell.length_c   1.000
_cell.angle_alpha   90.00
_cell.angle_beta   90.00
_cell.angle_gamma   90.00
#
_symmetry.space_group_name_H-M   'P 1'
#
loop_
_entity.id
_entity.type
_entity.pdbx_description
1 polymer ?
#
loop_
_entity_poly.entity_id
_entity_poly.type
_entity_poly.pdbx_seq_one_letter_code
_entity_poly.pdbx_strand_id
1 'polypeptide(L)'
;MAEKRRKEEEEHLPVLDGKEPPQSLESEQAVLGAMLMERDAIIVATGMLGPNDFYSGQHQELFTAMQAMFREDRPVDIVTLQAWFGPDAPVDSGYLGALLEAAPTAAAVKH
;
A
#
# COMPACT_ATOMS: atom_id res chain seq x y z
N MET A 1 -32.42 13.52 -36.16
CA MET A 1 -32.73 13.64 -34.72
C MET A 1 -32.03 12.46 -34.05
N ALA A 2 -30.75 12.59 -33.67
CA ALA A 2 -30.26 13.13 -32.38
C ALA A 2 -30.79 12.29 -31.19
N GLU A 3 -30.04 11.87 -30.18
CA GLU A 3 -28.62 11.85 -29.82
C GLU A 3 -28.61 11.16 -28.46
N LYS A 4 -27.80 10.13 -28.24
CA LYS A 4 -27.10 9.91 -26.96
C LYS A 4 -26.12 8.76 -27.07
N ARG A 5 -24.88 9.14 -27.42
CA ARG A 5 -23.68 8.43 -26.98
C ARG A 5 -23.55 8.57 -25.46
N ARG A 6 -23.11 7.49 -24.81
CA ARG A 6 -22.16 7.40 -23.67
C ARG A 6 -22.11 5.90 -23.31
N LYS A 7 -21.07 5.21 -23.80
CA LYS A 7 -19.87 4.77 -23.02
C LYS A 7 -20.28 3.72 -21.98
N GLU A 8 -19.78 2.50 -21.91
CA GLU A 8 -18.59 1.76 -22.40
C GLU A 8 -19.04 0.26 -22.43
N GLU A 9 -18.91 -0.52 -23.52
CA GLU A 9 -17.70 -1.28 -23.90
C GLU A 9 -17.03 -1.91 -22.67
N GLU A 10 -17.46 -3.11 -22.26
CA GLU A 10 -16.74 -4.34 -22.61
C GLU A 10 -15.27 -4.27 -22.18
N GLU A 11 -14.93 -4.78 -20.99
CA GLU A 11 -13.68 -5.51 -20.78
C GLU A 11 -13.94 -6.64 -19.77
N HIS A 12 -14.39 -7.75 -20.33
CA HIS A 12 -14.19 -9.07 -19.77
C HIS A 12 -12.68 -9.26 -19.53
N LEU A 13 -12.23 -9.03 -18.29
CA LEU A 13 -10.83 -9.22 -17.91
C LEU A 13 -10.42 -10.65 -18.26
N PRO A 14 -9.39 -10.86 -19.11
CA PRO A 14 -8.90 -12.19 -19.35
C PRO A 14 -8.32 -12.73 -18.03
N VAL A 15 -8.66 -13.98 -17.70
CA VAL A 15 -7.95 -14.74 -16.68
C VAL A 15 -6.77 -15.39 -17.39
N LEU A 16 -5.58 -14.87 -17.14
CA LEU A 16 -4.32 -15.36 -17.71
C LEU A 16 -3.43 -15.85 -16.57
N ASP A 17 -3.19 -17.15 -16.60
CA ASP A 17 -2.23 -17.98 -15.89
C ASP A 17 -1.44 -17.35 -14.73
N GLY A 18 -1.80 -17.72 -13.49
CA GLY A 18 -0.83 -17.90 -12.39
C GLY A 18 0.03 -16.70 -11.96
N LYS A 19 -0.32 -15.48 -12.36
CA LYS A 19 0.34 -14.25 -11.92
C LYS A 19 -0.74 -13.36 -11.34
N GLU A 20 -0.64 -13.08 -10.04
CA GLU A 20 -1.56 -12.18 -9.37
C GLU A 20 -1.75 -10.90 -10.18
N PRO A 21 -2.98 -10.37 -10.26
CA PRO A 21 -3.21 -9.12 -10.96
C PRO A 21 -2.26 -8.05 -10.38
N PRO A 22 -1.70 -7.15 -11.22
CA PRO A 22 -0.65 -6.20 -10.83
C PRO A 22 -1.06 -5.15 -9.76
N GLN A 23 -2.25 -5.27 -9.20
CA GLN A 23 -2.84 -4.42 -8.16
C GLN A 23 -3.44 -5.34 -7.07
N SER A 24 -2.58 -6.09 -6.37
CA SER A 24 -2.99 -7.00 -5.29
C SER A 24 -2.76 -6.33 -3.93
N LEU A 25 -3.62 -6.67 -2.95
CA LEU A 25 -3.40 -6.33 -1.54
C LEU A 25 -2.04 -6.81 -1.04
N GLU A 26 -1.51 -7.90 -1.59
CA GLU A 26 -0.18 -8.41 -1.25
C GLU A 26 0.94 -7.43 -1.66
N SER A 27 0.79 -6.79 -2.83
CA SER A 27 1.73 -5.76 -3.28
C SER A 27 1.68 -4.52 -2.37
N GLU A 28 0.49 -4.10 -1.95
CA GLU A 28 0.33 -3.00 -0.99
C GLU A 28 0.99 -3.33 0.36
N GLN A 29 0.75 -4.54 0.87
CA GLN A 29 1.33 -4.99 2.12
C GLN A 29 2.85 -4.97 2.07
N ALA A 30 3.43 -5.42 0.96
CA ALA A 30 4.87 -5.42 0.80
C ALA A 30 5.47 -4.01 0.70
N VAL A 31 4.79 -3.07 0.04
CA VAL A 31 5.23 -1.66 0.00
C VAL A 31 5.22 -1.07 1.41
N LEU A 32 4.10 -1.22 2.14
CA LEU A 32 3.99 -0.71 3.52
C LEU A 32 5.00 -1.40 4.45
N GLY A 33 5.20 -2.70 4.29
CA GLY A 33 6.21 -3.47 5.00
C GLY A 33 7.63 -2.97 4.75
N ALA A 34 7.98 -2.74 3.48
CA ALA A 34 9.28 -2.19 3.11
C ALA A 34 9.50 -0.81 3.72
N MET A 35 8.47 0.04 3.73
CA MET A 35 8.51 1.36 4.37
C MET A 35 8.74 1.29 5.89
N LEU A 36 8.17 0.28 6.57
CA LEU A 36 8.39 0.04 8.00
C LEU A 36 9.79 -0.54 8.29
N MET A 37 10.40 -1.22 7.31
CA MET A 37 11.70 -1.87 7.46
C MET A 37 12.87 -0.94 7.16
N GLU A 38 12.76 -0.13 6.10
CA GLU A 38 13.83 0.72 5.61
C GLU A 38 13.36 2.15 5.32
N ARG A 39 14.06 3.13 5.90
CA ARG A 39 13.76 4.55 5.67
C ARG A 39 13.87 4.95 4.19
N ASP A 40 14.79 4.35 3.45
CA ASP A 40 14.97 4.63 2.02
C ASP A 40 13.79 4.12 1.18
N ALA A 41 13.12 3.04 1.61
CA ALA A 41 11.90 2.57 0.95
C ALA A 41 10.76 3.59 1.03
N ILE A 42 10.70 4.39 2.11
CA ILE A 42 9.73 5.50 2.24
C ILE A 42 10.00 6.56 1.18
N ILE A 43 11.27 6.93 0.96
CA ILE A 43 11.66 7.94 -0.04
C ILE A 43 11.24 7.46 -1.43
N VAL A 44 11.55 6.20 -1.75
CA VAL A 44 11.23 5.58 -3.04
C VAL A 44 9.72 5.49 -3.23
N ALA A 45 8.99 4.95 -2.26
CA ALA A 45 7.54 4.77 -2.34
C ALA A 45 6.79 6.11 -2.46
N THR A 46 7.15 7.11 -1.65
CA THR A 46 6.51 8.44 -1.70
C THR A 46 6.85 9.25 -2.94
N GLY A 47 7.94 8.92 -3.65
CA GLY A 47 8.28 9.50 -4.94
C GLY A 47 7.52 8.89 -6.13
N MET A 48 6.94 7.69 -5.97
CA MET A 48 6.28 6.95 -7.05
C MET A 48 4.78 6.72 -6.83
N LEU A 49 4.33 6.71 -5.57
CA LEU A 49 2.97 6.38 -5.18
C LEU A 49 2.35 7.49 -4.33
N GLY A 50 1.05 7.70 -4.51
CA GLY A 50 0.19 8.48 -3.63
C GLY A 50 -0.76 7.58 -2.81
N PRO A 51 -1.40 8.13 -1.76
CA PRO A 51 -2.34 7.36 -0.94
C PRO A 51 -3.46 6.72 -1.77
N ASN A 52 -3.96 7.41 -2.79
CA ASN A 52 -5.08 6.93 -3.62
C ASN A 52 -4.70 5.75 -4.55
N ASP A 53 -3.42 5.41 -4.67
CA ASP A 53 -2.96 4.25 -5.46
C ASP A 53 -3.15 2.93 -4.70
N PHE A 54 -3.42 2.99 -3.39
CA PHE A 54 -3.78 1.83 -2.59
C PHE A 54 -5.28 1.55 -2.68
N TYR A 55 -5.66 0.29 -2.87
CA TYR A 55 -7.05 -0.17 -2.91
C TYR A 55 -7.68 -0.20 -1.51
N SER A 56 -6.93 -0.63 -0.50
CA SER A 56 -7.43 -0.72 0.88
C SER A 56 -7.41 0.65 1.56
N GLY A 57 -8.56 1.14 2.01
CA GLY A 57 -8.64 2.41 2.77
C GLY A 57 -7.71 2.44 3.99
N GLN A 58 -7.58 1.33 4.70
CA GLN A 58 -6.64 1.20 5.83
C GLN A 58 -5.18 1.40 5.37
N HIS A 59 -4.82 0.91 4.19
CA HIS A 59 -3.47 1.10 3.63
C HIS A 59 -3.25 2.52 3.14
N GLN A 60 -4.27 3.18 2.58
CA GLN A 60 -4.21 4.61 2.24
C GLN A 60 -3.89 5.44 3.49
N GLU A 61 -4.55 5.15 4.60
CA GLU A 61 -4.34 5.83 5.89
C GLU A 61 -2.94 5.56 6.45
N LEU A 62 -2.48 4.30 6.44
CA LEU A 62 -1.14 3.93 6.87
C LEU A 62 -0.06 4.64 6.03
N PHE A 63 -0.18 4.60 4.70
CA PHE A 63 0.76 5.29 3.81
C PHE A 63 0.80 6.80 4.07
N THR A 64 -0.37 7.42 4.24
CA THR A 64 -0.49 8.85 4.54
C THR A 64 0.19 9.21 5.87
N ALA A 65 -0.03 8.41 6.91
CA ALA A 65 0.60 8.62 8.21
C ALA A 65 2.12 8.44 8.14
N MET A 66 2.61 7.38 7.49
CA MET A 66 4.05 7.15 7.30
C MET A 66 4.71 8.29 6.52
N GLN A 67 4.05 8.82 5.48
CA GLN A 67 4.53 9.98 4.74
C GLN A 67 4.56 11.24 5.62
N ALA A 68 3.55 11.46 6.47
CA ALA A 68 3.53 12.59 7.39
C ALA A 68 4.65 12.50 8.43
N MET A 69 4.80 11.34 9.07
CA MET A 69 5.86 11.06 10.04
C MET A 69 7.24 11.27 9.44
N PHE A 70 7.47 10.77 8.23
CA PHE A 70 8.74 10.96 7.52
C PHE A 70 9.05 12.44 7.25
N ARG A 71 8.05 13.23 6.83
CA ARG A 71 8.20 14.68 6.62
C ARG A 71 8.49 15.46 7.91
N GLU A 72 7.97 14.99 9.03
CA GLU A 72 8.23 15.54 10.37
C GLU A 72 9.54 15.03 10.98
N ASP A 73 10.36 14.30 10.21
CA ASP A 73 11.59 13.62 10.65
C ASP A 73 11.37 12.72 11.88
N ARG A 74 10.18 12.12 11.96
CA ARG A 74 9.81 11.15 12.99
C ARG A 74 10.13 9.72 12.51
N PRO A 75 10.55 8.82 13.42
CA PRO A 75 10.80 7.43 13.07
C PRO A 75 9.51 6.75 12.61
N VAL A 76 9.60 5.97 11.53
CA VAL A 76 8.48 5.21 10.98
C VAL A 76 8.67 3.74 11.36
N ASP A 77 8.14 3.39 12.53
CA ASP A 77 8.16 2.04 13.09
C ASP A 77 6.79 1.70 13.69
N ILE A 78 6.54 0.43 14.01
CA ILE A 78 5.24 -0.07 14.50
C ILE A 78 4.79 0.69 15.75
N VAL A 79 5.69 0.92 16.71
CA VAL A 79 5.33 1.55 17.99
C VAL A 79 4.97 3.01 17.77
N THR A 80 5.77 3.72 16.99
CA THR A 80 5.53 5.13 16.69
C THR A 80 4.27 5.30 15.83
N LEU A 81 4.01 4.41 14.88
CA LEU A 81 2.81 4.44 14.04
C LEU A 81 1.55 4.13 14.86
N GLN A 82 1.60 3.18 15.79
CA GLN A 82 0.50 2.95 16.72
C GLN A 82 0.25 4.15 17.62
N ALA A 83 1.31 4.78 18.13
CA ALA A 83 1.19 5.99 18.93
C ALA A 83 0.64 7.18 18.12
N TRP A 84 0.92 7.21 16.81
CA TRP A 84 0.40 8.25 15.90
C TRP A 84 -1.12 8.19 15.78
N PHE A 85 -1.70 7.00 15.62
CA PHE A 85 -3.15 6.84 15.52
C PHE A 85 -3.85 6.72 16.89
N GLY A 86 -3.17 6.20 17.90
CA GLY A 86 -3.76 5.93 19.21
C GLY A 86 -4.86 4.86 19.14
N PRO A 87 -6.00 5.04 19.83
CA PRO A 87 -7.08 4.04 19.89
C PRO A 87 -7.83 3.85 18.56
N ASP A 88 -7.73 4.81 17.64
CA ASP A 88 -8.42 4.81 16.35
C ASP A 88 -7.51 4.27 15.22
N ALA A 89 -6.49 3.48 15.57
CA ALA A 89 -5.61 2.87 14.59
C ALA A 89 -6.40 2.01 13.59
N PRO A 90 -6.18 2.18 12.28
CA PRO A 90 -6.92 1.43 11.27
C PRO A 90 -6.62 -0.07 11.34
N VAL A 91 -5.46 -0.45 11.88
CA VAL A 91 -5.00 -1.84 12.03
C VAL A 91 -4.31 -2.03 13.38
N ASP A 92 -4.31 -3.27 13.87
CA ASP A 92 -3.61 -3.63 15.12
C ASP A 92 -2.11 -3.93 14.91
N SER A 93 -1.38 -4.12 16.01
CA SER A 93 0.06 -4.43 15.98
C SER A 93 0.37 -5.77 15.34
N GLY A 94 -0.55 -6.74 15.43
CA GLY A 94 -0.38 -8.04 14.79
C GLY A 94 -0.36 -7.90 13.28
N TYR A 95 -1.26 -7.08 12.73
CA TYR A 95 -1.29 -6.78 11.31
C TYR A 95 -0.06 -5.99 10.86
N LEU A 96 0.37 -4.97 11.63
CA LEU A 96 1.61 -4.24 11.34
C LEU A 96 2.84 -5.17 11.36
N GLY A 97 2.85 -6.18 12.23
CA GLY A 97 3.87 -7.24 12.22
C GLY A 97 3.82 -8.08 10.95
N ALA A 98 2.62 -8.45 10.48
CA ALA A 98 2.45 -9.19 9.24
C ALA A 98 2.93 -8.40 7.99
N LEU A 99 2.81 -7.07 8.00
CA LEU A 99 3.36 -6.22 6.93
C LEU A 99 4.89 -6.37 6.82
N LEU A 100 5.60 -6.45 7.95
CA LEU A 100 7.05 -6.67 7.94
C LEU A 100 7.43 -8.03 7.32
N GLU A 101 6.60 -9.06 7.52
CA GLU A 101 6.82 -10.38 6.92
C GLU A 101 6.51 -10.42 5.42
N ALA A 102 5.66 -9.52 4.93
CA ALA A 102 5.32 -9.37 3.51
C ALA A 102 6.37 -8.57 2.70
N ALA A 103 7.18 -7.73 3.35
CA ALA A 103 8.23 -6.95 2.69
C ALA A 103 9.28 -7.82 1.92
N PRO A 104 9.84 -8.91 2.50
CA PRO A 104 10.79 -9.75 1.79
C PRO A 104 10.17 -10.60 0.66
N THR A 105 8.85 -10.80 0.65
CA THR A 105 8.21 -11.67 -0.36
C THR A 105 7.92 -10.97 -1.68
N ALA A 106 7.67 -9.65 -1.72
CA ALA A 106 7.46 -8.96 -2.99
C ALA A 106 8.71 -8.86 -3.88
N ALA A 107 9.90 -9.03 -3.30
CA ALA A 107 11.16 -9.14 -4.05
C ALA A 107 11.51 -10.59 -4.45
N ALA A 108 10.75 -11.61 -4.01
CA ALA A 108 11.01 -13.02 -4.29
C ALA A 108 10.38 -13.52 -5.60
N VAL A 109 9.82 -12.64 -6.45
CA VAL A 109 9.38 -12.98 -7.81
C VAL A 109 10.46 -12.60 -8.84
N LYS A 110 11.66 -13.15 -8.64
CA LYS A 110 12.69 -13.26 -9.68
C LYS A 110 13.41 -14.60 -9.55
N HIS A 111 12.74 -15.67 -9.96
CA HIS A 111 13.38 -16.86 -10.51
C HIS A 111 12.49 -17.54 -11.54
#